data_AF-A0A076F8E2-F1
#
_entry.id   AF-A0A076F8E2-F1
#
_cell.length_a   1.000
_cell.length_b   1.000
_cell.length_c   1.000
_cell.angle_alpha   90.00
_cell.angle_beta   90.00
_cell.angle_gamma   90.00
#
_symmetry.space_group_name_H-M   'P 1'
#
loop_
_entity.id
_entity.type
_entity.pdbx_description
1 polymer ?
#
loop_
_entity_poly.entity_id
_entity_poly.type
_entity_poly.pdbx_seq_one_letter_code
_entity_poly.pdbx_strand_id
1 'polypeptide(L)'
;MSKKAFTMIELVFVIVILGILASIAVPKLVATKTDADIAKMVVQMKNFTTTVSTLEMTNHKSIQQASTGNELESYILLVMAITGKDFGTAQVEYNNANQWVYCAMPYIQKDTSGGYIIKFYKQSTKSFCQDLHAHPTVKEWIENGVKLGGSGIFK
;
A
#
# COMPACT_ATOMS: atom_id res chain seq x y z
N MET A 1 -42.17 -41.47 15.29
CA MET A 1 -40.99 -40.57 15.24
C MET A 1 -41.48 -39.15 14.94
N SER A 2 -41.73 -38.34 15.96
CA SER A 2 -42.27 -36.98 15.78
C SER A 2 -41.13 -36.02 15.42
N LYS A 3 -41.09 -35.61 14.15
CA LYS A 3 -40.25 -34.48 13.74
C LYS A 3 -40.81 -33.23 14.40
N LYS A 4 -40.05 -32.60 15.31
CA LYS A 4 -40.40 -31.28 15.84
C LYS A 4 -40.32 -30.29 14.68
N ALA A 5 -41.46 -29.73 14.30
CA ALA A 5 -41.52 -28.64 13.35
C ALA A 5 -41.16 -27.33 14.08
N PHE A 6 -40.33 -26.52 13.44
CA PHE A 6 -40.00 -25.19 13.93
C PHE A 6 -41.24 -24.30 13.87
N THR A 7 -41.54 -23.57 14.93
CA THR A 7 -42.74 -22.73 15.01
C THR A 7 -42.53 -21.41 14.28
N MET A 8 -43.61 -20.82 13.76
CA MET A 8 -43.51 -19.49 13.10
C MET A 8 -43.03 -18.41 14.06
N ILE A 9 -43.37 -18.49 15.35
CA ILE A 9 -42.93 -17.51 16.34
C ILE A 9 -41.43 -17.58 16.62
N GLU A 10 -40.85 -18.78 16.67
CA GLU A 10 -39.39 -18.95 16.79
C GLU A 10 -38.67 -18.32 15.60
N LEU A 11 -39.23 -18.45 14.40
CA LEU A 11 -38.67 -17.85 13.18
C LEU A 11 -38.67 -16.33 13.22
N VAL A 12 -39.78 -15.72 13.67
CA VAL A 12 -39.87 -14.26 13.84
C VAL A 12 -38.87 -13.75 14.87
N PHE A 13 -38.68 -14.46 15.98
CA PHE A 13 -37.71 -14.06 16.99
C PHE A 13 -36.27 -14.08 16.46
N VAL A 14 -35.91 -15.10 15.67
CA VAL A 14 -34.57 -15.19 15.07
C VAL A 14 -34.28 -14.04 14.12
N ILE A 15 -35.21 -13.68 13.22
CA ILE A 15 -34.98 -12.58 12.27
C ILE A 15 -34.84 -11.22 12.97
N VAL A 16 -35.57 -11.00 14.07
CA VAL A 16 -35.47 -9.76 14.85
C VAL A 16 -34.12 -9.66 15.53
N ILE A 17 -33.65 -10.74 16.17
CA ILE A 17 -32.32 -10.76 16.80
C ILE A 17 -31.23 -10.55 15.74
N LEU A 18 -31.29 -11.27 14.62
CA LEU A 18 -30.32 -11.10 13.53
C LEU A 18 -30.34 -9.67 12.96
N GLY A 19 -31.51 -9.04 12.87
CA GLY A 19 -31.66 -7.64 12.47
C GLY A 19 -30.93 -6.69 13.40
N ILE A 20 -31.13 -6.81 14.72
CA ILE A 20 -30.47 -5.96 15.72
C ILE A 20 -28.95 -6.15 15.70
N LEU A 21 -28.48 -7.41 15.66
CA LEU A 21 -27.05 -7.71 15.62
C LEU A 21 -26.41 -7.18 14.32
N ALA A 22 -27.08 -7.32 13.18
CA ALA A 22 -26.60 -6.82 11.90
C ALA A 22 -26.45 -5.29 11.88
N SER A 23 -27.41 -4.55 12.45
CA SER A 23 -27.35 -3.07 12.50
C SER A 23 -26.11 -2.55 13.25
N ILE A 24 -25.64 -3.26 14.27
CA ILE A 24 -24.46 -2.86 15.05
C ILE A 24 -23.16 -3.39 14.41
N ALA A 25 -23.20 -4.61 13.88
CA ALA A 25 -22.02 -5.27 13.33
C ALA A 25 -21.58 -4.68 11.97
N VAL A 26 -22.53 -4.36 11.08
CA VAL A 26 -22.22 -3.94 9.70
C VAL A 26 -21.36 -2.66 9.66
N PRO A 27 -21.70 -1.55 10.34
CA PRO A 27 -20.88 -0.34 10.30
C PRO A 27 -19.45 -0.57 10.81
N LYS A 28 -19.30 -1.37 11.88
CA LYS A 28 -18.01 -1.69 12.48
C LYS A 28 -17.15 -2.55 11.54
N LEU A 29 -17.75 -3.52 10.85
CA LEU A 29 -17.06 -4.36 9.87
C LEU A 29 -16.59 -3.55 8.66
N VAL A 30 -17.38 -2.58 8.19
CA VAL A 30 -16.98 -1.70 7.08
C VAL A 30 -15.78 -0.83 7.48
N ALA A 31 -15.81 -0.19 8.64
CA ALA A 31 -14.69 0.60 9.14
C ALA A 31 -13.41 -0.25 9.29
N THR A 32 -13.53 -1.42 9.93
CA THR A 32 -12.40 -2.33 10.16
C THR A 32 -11.79 -2.83 8.84
N LYS A 33 -12.63 -3.07 7.83
CA LYS A 33 -12.16 -3.47 6.50
C LYS A 33 -11.34 -2.36 5.85
N THR A 34 -11.82 -1.11 5.88
CA THR A 34 -11.09 0.03 5.32
C THR A 34 -9.73 0.23 6.01
N ASP A 35 -9.71 0.16 7.34
CA ASP A 35 -8.47 0.28 8.12
C ASP A 35 -7.47 -0.85 7.76
N ALA A 36 -7.97 -2.08 7.58
CA ALA A 36 -7.14 -3.21 7.17
C ALA A 36 -6.59 -3.04 5.74
N ASP A 37 -7.39 -2.51 4.82
CA ASP A 37 -6.96 -2.22 3.45
C ASP A 37 -5.86 -1.12 3.44
N ILE A 38 -5.96 -0.10 4.30
CA ILE A 38 -4.91 0.91 4.50
C ILE A 38 -3.64 0.30 5.10
N ALA A 39 -3.76 -0.47 6.18
CA ALA A 39 -2.62 -1.13 6.82
C ALA A 39 -1.87 -2.05 5.85
N LYS A 40 -2.59 -2.78 4.99
CA LYS A 40 -2.00 -3.59 3.93
C LYS A 40 -1.19 -2.73 2.95
N MET A 41 -1.74 -1.60 2.50
CA MET A 41 -1.04 -0.67 1.61
C MET A 41 0.24 -0.11 2.24
N VAL A 42 0.20 0.26 3.53
CA VAL A 42 1.39 0.73 4.27
C VAL A 42 2.47 -0.36 4.32
N VAL A 43 2.10 -1.61 4.58
CA VAL A 43 3.04 -2.75 4.56
C VAL A 43 3.62 -2.95 3.16
N GLN A 44 2.83 -2.81 2.10
CA GLN A 44 3.32 -2.89 0.72
C GLN A 44 4.33 -1.78 0.40
N MET A 45 4.07 -0.54 0.84
CA MET A 45 5.03 0.56 0.70
C MET A 45 6.33 0.28 1.48
N LYS A 46 6.22 -0.29 2.68
CA LYS A 46 7.39 -0.71 3.47
C LYS A 46 8.19 -1.81 2.76
N ASN A 47 7.53 -2.79 2.18
CA ASN A 47 8.20 -3.84 1.41
C ASN A 47 8.91 -3.25 0.20
N PHE A 48 8.27 -2.32 -0.52
CA PHE A 48 8.90 -1.61 -1.64
C PHE A 48 10.17 -0.87 -1.21
N THR A 49 10.08 -0.02 -0.19
CA THR A 49 11.23 0.76 0.31
C THR A 49 12.36 -0.16 0.79
N THR A 50 12.02 -1.26 1.47
CA THR A 50 12.98 -2.28 1.89
C THR A 50 13.66 -2.93 0.69
N THR A 51 12.91 -3.40 -0.31
CA THR A 51 13.50 -4.03 -1.52
C THR A 51 14.39 -3.04 -2.27
N VAL A 52 13.95 -1.80 -2.45
CA VAL A 52 14.78 -0.76 -3.08
C VAL A 52 16.05 -0.49 -2.28
N SER A 53 15.99 -0.53 -0.95
CA SER A 53 17.19 -0.43 -0.10
C SER A 53 18.14 -1.60 -0.32
N THR A 54 17.62 -2.83 -0.47
CA THR A 54 18.49 -3.99 -0.78
C THR A 54 19.14 -3.89 -2.17
N LEU A 55 18.42 -3.32 -3.15
CA LEU A 55 18.98 -3.04 -4.47
C LEU A 55 20.09 -1.97 -4.40
N GLU A 56 19.94 -0.98 -3.53
CA GLU A 56 20.99 0.01 -3.28
C GLU A 56 22.21 -0.61 -2.59
N MET A 57 22.02 -1.43 -1.55
CA MET A 57 23.10 -2.15 -0.87
C MET A 57 23.90 -3.07 -1.80
N THR A 58 23.26 -3.62 -2.84
CA THR A 58 23.90 -4.45 -3.85
C THR A 58 24.50 -3.65 -5.01
N ASN A 59 24.49 -2.31 -4.92
CA ASN A 59 24.93 -1.39 -5.97
C ASN A 59 24.26 -1.67 -7.33
N HIS A 60 22.97 -2.03 -7.30
CA HIS A 60 22.25 -2.40 -8.50
C HIS A 60 22.13 -1.21 -9.46
N LYS A 61 22.49 -1.39 -10.74
CA LYS A 61 22.54 -0.31 -11.75
C LYS A 61 21.20 0.41 -11.93
N SER A 62 20.08 -0.27 -11.67
CA SER A 62 18.75 0.33 -11.74
C SER A 62 18.57 1.51 -10.79
N ILE A 63 19.21 1.51 -9.61
CA ILE A 63 19.12 2.63 -8.65
C ILE A 63 19.81 3.86 -9.21
N GLN A 64 20.99 3.66 -9.82
CA GLN A 64 21.76 4.73 -10.43
C GLN A 64 21.00 5.33 -11.63
N GLN A 65 20.48 4.46 -12.51
CA GLN A 65 19.71 4.88 -13.69
C GLN A 65 18.38 5.54 -13.31
N ALA A 66 17.69 5.00 -12.30
CA ALA A 66 16.44 5.57 -11.80
C ALA A 66 16.65 6.95 -11.16
N SER A 67 17.85 7.24 -10.64
CA SER A 67 18.16 8.57 -10.07
C SER A 67 18.42 9.66 -11.10
N THR A 68 18.66 9.30 -12.37
CA THR A 68 18.98 10.25 -13.44
C THR A 68 17.84 10.49 -14.42
N GLY A 69 16.83 9.60 -14.44
CA GLY A 69 15.65 9.73 -15.28
C GLY A 69 14.61 10.68 -14.69
N ASN A 70 13.55 10.95 -15.46
CA ASN A 70 12.35 11.60 -14.92
C ASN A 70 11.62 10.67 -13.93
N GLU A 71 10.64 11.20 -13.20
CA GLU A 71 9.95 10.47 -12.12
C GLU A 71 9.27 9.19 -12.63
N LEU A 72 8.75 9.20 -13.86
CA LEU A 72 8.10 8.04 -14.47
C LEU A 72 9.11 6.96 -14.88
N GLU A 73 10.22 7.34 -15.52
CA GLU A 73 11.32 6.45 -15.87
C GLU A 73 11.94 5.83 -14.61
N SER A 74 12.12 6.65 -13.58
CA SER A 74 12.58 6.22 -12.26
C SER A 74 11.68 5.13 -11.70
N TYR A 75 10.36 5.39 -11.66
CA TYR A 75 9.38 4.42 -11.21
C TYR A 75 9.46 3.10 -11.99
N ILE A 76 9.50 3.18 -13.32
CA ILE A 76 9.56 2.02 -14.22
C ILE A 76 10.81 1.18 -13.97
N LEU A 77 11.98 1.80 -13.87
CA LEU A 77 13.25 1.13 -13.61
C LEU A 77 13.25 0.40 -12.26
N LEU A 78 12.64 1.00 -11.24
CA LEU A 78 12.52 0.38 -9.92
C LEU A 78 11.62 -0.85 -9.97
N VAL A 79 10.45 -0.74 -10.62
CA VAL A 79 9.52 -1.86 -10.73
C VAL A 79 10.12 -3.02 -11.52
N MET A 80 10.83 -2.75 -12.61
CA MET A 80 11.54 -3.80 -13.36
C MET A 80 12.62 -4.48 -12.51
N ALA A 81 13.38 -3.71 -11.71
CA ALA A 81 14.40 -4.27 -10.83
C ALA A 81 13.82 -5.10 -9.67
N ILE A 82 12.66 -4.70 -9.13
CA ILE A 82 11.97 -5.42 -8.05
C ILE A 82 11.34 -6.72 -8.55
N THR A 83 10.75 -6.68 -9.75
CA THR A 83 10.01 -7.82 -10.30
C THR A 83 10.86 -8.77 -11.13
N GLY A 84 12.02 -8.31 -11.62
CA GLY A 84 12.87 -9.05 -12.56
C GLY A 84 12.22 -9.28 -13.93
N LYS A 85 11.21 -8.49 -14.29
CA LYS A 85 10.41 -8.63 -15.53
C LYS A 85 10.63 -7.45 -16.48
N ASP A 86 10.38 -7.70 -17.76
CA ASP A 86 10.45 -6.69 -18.82
C ASP A 86 9.38 -5.60 -18.68
N PHE A 87 9.64 -4.45 -19.31
CA PHE A 87 8.75 -3.29 -19.34
C PHE A 87 7.33 -3.64 -19.82
N GLY A 88 6.31 -2.99 -19.24
CA GLY A 88 4.90 -3.26 -19.52
C GLY A 88 4.31 -4.41 -18.69
N THR A 89 4.95 -5.59 -18.67
CA THR A 89 4.49 -6.71 -17.82
C THR A 89 4.74 -6.45 -16.34
N ALA A 90 5.94 -5.95 -16.01
CA ALA A 90 6.35 -5.58 -14.66
C ALA A 90 5.42 -4.52 -14.05
N GLN A 91 5.13 -3.45 -14.79
CA GLN A 91 4.33 -2.32 -14.29
C GLN A 91 2.86 -2.70 -14.04
N VAL A 92 2.23 -3.40 -14.98
CA VAL A 92 0.80 -3.76 -14.85
C VAL A 92 0.60 -4.72 -13.68
N GLU A 93 1.44 -5.76 -13.58
CA GLU A 93 1.37 -6.73 -12.49
C GLU A 93 1.63 -6.08 -11.13
N TYR A 94 2.68 -5.24 -11.07
CA TYR A 94 3.01 -4.55 -9.84
C TYR A 94 1.90 -3.60 -9.39
N ASN A 95 1.33 -2.80 -10.29
CA ASN A 95 0.23 -1.87 -9.98
C ASN A 95 -1.05 -2.60 -9.53
N ASN A 96 -1.36 -3.74 -10.16
CA ASN A 96 -2.52 -4.54 -9.78
C ASN A 96 -2.36 -5.16 -8.39
N ALA A 97 -1.13 -5.58 -8.04
CA ALA A 97 -0.83 -6.10 -6.71
C ALA A 97 -0.71 -4.99 -5.65
N ASN A 98 -0.36 -3.76 -6.04
CA ASN A 98 0.01 -2.66 -5.15
C ASN A 98 -0.83 -1.41 -5.44
N GLN A 99 -2.03 -1.36 -4.86
CA GLN A 99 -2.97 -0.26 -5.06
C GLN A 99 -2.45 1.09 -4.55
N TRP A 100 -1.53 1.08 -3.59
CA TRP A 100 -0.92 2.31 -3.04
C TRP A 100 -0.19 3.15 -4.08
N VAL A 101 0.30 2.54 -5.17
CA VAL A 101 1.01 3.24 -6.26
C VAL A 101 0.12 4.32 -6.90
N TYR A 102 -1.20 4.09 -6.97
CA TYR A 102 -2.15 5.07 -7.50
C TYR A 102 -2.32 6.31 -6.60
N CYS A 103 -1.91 6.21 -5.34
CA CYS A 103 -1.96 7.30 -4.37
C CYS A 103 -0.60 7.96 -4.17
N ALA A 104 0.49 7.22 -4.33
CA ALA A 104 1.84 7.69 -4.09
C ALA A 104 2.81 6.99 -5.05
N MET A 105 3.18 7.65 -6.15
CA MET A 105 4.11 7.07 -7.12
C MET A 105 5.55 7.30 -6.63
N PRO A 106 6.34 6.23 -6.38
CA PRO A 106 7.70 6.38 -5.90
C PRO A 106 8.66 6.70 -7.05
N TYR A 107 9.67 7.50 -6.76
CA TYR A 107 10.82 7.74 -7.64
C TYR A 107 12.07 7.95 -6.78
N ILE A 108 13.24 7.69 -7.36
CA ILE A 108 14.53 7.95 -6.71
C ILE A 108 15.08 9.28 -7.16
N GLN A 109 15.60 10.03 -6.20
CA GLN A 109 16.41 11.22 -6.42
C GLN A 109 17.73 11.08 -5.69
N LYS A 110 18.79 11.65 -6.26
CA LYS A 110 20.09 11.75 -5.59
C LYS A 110 20.07 12.85 -4.54
N ASP A 111 20.48 12.54 -3.32
CA ASP A 111 20.71 13.52 -2.26
C ASP A 111 21.96 14.35 -2.58
N THR A 112 22.00 15.57 -2.06
CA THR A 112 23.16 16.48 -2.04
C THR A 112 24.43 15.82 -1.49
N SER A 113 24.29 14.84 -0.58
CA SER A 113 25.39 14.08 0.01
C SER A 113 25.86 12.89 -0.86
N GLY A 114 25.26 12.69 -2.04
CA GLY A 114 25.60 11.60 -2.96
C GLY A 114 24.83 10.29 -2.74
N GLY A 115 24.08 10.16 -1.65
CA GLY A 115 23.17 9.03 -1.39
C GLY A 115 21.88 9.10 -2.21
N TYR A 116 21.00 8.11 -2.05
CA TYR A 116 19.72 8.04 -2.76
C TYR A 116 18.56 8.24 -1.80
N ILE A 117 17.50 8.92 -2.25
CA ILE A 117 16.26 9.12 -1.49
C ILE A 117 15.09 8.65 -2.35
N ILE A 118 14.24 7.81 -1.80
CA ILE A 118 12.93 7.51 -2.39
C ILE A 118 12.01 8.67 -2.04
N LYS A 119 11.52 9.37 -3.04
CA LYS A 119 10.47 10.38 -2.93
C LYS A 119 9.17 9.81 -3.47
N PHE A 120 8.06 10.37 -3.02
CA PHE A 120 6.73 9.93 -3.43
C PHE A 120 5.96 11.11 -4.01
N TYR A 121 5.55 11.00 -5.26
CA TYR A 121 4.63 11.95 -5.85
C TYR A 121 3.22 11.62 -5.39
N LYS A 122 2.60 12.54 -4.65
CA LYS A 122 1.22 12.42 -4.19
C LYS A 122 0.28 12.42 -5.40
N GLN A 123 -0.34 11.28 -5.68
CA GLN A 123 -1.32 11.11 -6.75
C GLN A 123 -2.73 10.95 -6.18
N SER A 124 -3.73 11.31 -6.98
CA SER A 124 -5.16 11.10 -6.72
C SER A 124 -5.70 11.76 -5.44
N THR A 125 -6.90 12.31 -5.53
CA THR A 125 -7.60 12.92 -4.38
C THR A 125 -8.75 12.06 -3.86
N LYS A 126 -8.86 10.81 -4.34
CA LYS A 126 -9.90 9.86 -3.89
C LYS A 126 -9.82 9.63 -2.38
N SER A 127 -10.98 9.39 -1.75
CA SER A 127 -11.11 9.23 -0.29
C SER A 127 -10.11 8.24 0.29
N PHE A 128 -9.96 7.05 -0.29
CA PHE A 128 -9.00 6.05 0.19
C PHE A 128 -7.53 6.49 0.13
N CYS A 129 -7.16 7.35 -0.85
CA CYS A 129 -5.82 7.93 -0.90
C CYS A 129 -5.62 8.98 0.19
N GLN A 130 -6.68 9.74 0.53
CA GLN A 130 -6.62 10.70 1.64
C GLN A 130 -6.37 9.97 2.97
N ASP A 131 -7.07 8.86 3.20
CA ASP A 131 -6.88 8.05 4.40
C ASP A 131 -5.47 7.45 4.48
N LEU A 132 -4.94 6.95 3.34
CA LEU A 132 -3.57 6.47 3.24
C LEU A 132 -2.55 7.58 3.51
N HIS A 133 -2.74 8.77 2.93
CA HIS A 133 -1.84 9.92 3.14
C HIS A 133 -1.92 10.50 4.55
N ALA A 134 -3.04 10.29 5.26
CA ALA A 134 -3.20 10.68 6.65
C ALA A 134 -2.46 9.74 7.61
N HIS A 135 -2.10 8.52 7.18
CA HIS A 135 -1.34 7.59 8.01
C HIS A 135 0.04 8.19 8.39
N PRO A 136 0.44 8.23 9.68
CA PRO A 136 1.63 8.96 10.13
C PRO A 136 2.92 8.63 9.37
N THR A 137 3.21 7.34 9.19
CA THR A 137 4.39 6.87 8.45
C THR A 137 4.38 7.28 6.98
N VAL A 138 3.21 7.21 6.34
CA VAL A 138 3.08 7.54 4.91
C VAL A 138 3.23 9.04 4.71
N LYS A 139 2.62 9.83 5.61
CA LYS A 139 2.77 11.28 5.63
C LYS A 139 4.24 11.67 5.73
N GLU A 140 4.98 11.10 6.68
CA GLU A 140 6.41 11.35 6.84
C GLU A 140 7.20 10.99 5.57
N TRP A 141 6.91 9.84 4.96
CA TRP A 141 7.59 9.42 3.73
C TRP A 141 7.28 10.30 2.53
N ILE A 142 6.04 10.80 2.40
CA ILE A 142 5.68 11.72 1.33
C ILE A 142 6.36 13.08 1.51
N GLU A 143 6.40 13.61 2.75
CA GLU A 143 6.98 14.92 3.04
C GLU A 143 8.52 14.88 2.96
N ASN A 144 9.15 13.92 3.63
CA ASN A 144 10.59 13.88 3.82
C ASN A 144 11.31 12.96 2.81
N GLY A 145 10.62 11.95 2.27
CA GLY A 145 11.24 10.87 1.53
C GLY A 145 11.94 9.85 2.45
N VAL A 146 12.32 8.72 1.88
CA VAL A 146 13.03 7.63 2.58
C VAL A 146 14.48 7.59 2.08
N LYS A 147 15.43 7.95 2.95
CA LYS A 147 16.86 7.88 2.63
C LYS A 147 17.32 6.41 2.56
N LEU A 148 17.98 6.06 1.46
CA LEU A 148 18.62 4.75 1.26
C LEU A 148 20.04 4.78 1.86
N GLY A 149 20.49 3.65 2.41
CA GLY A 149 21.83 3.52 2.99
C GLY A 149 22.02 4.16 4.38
N GLY A 150 20.96 4.64 5.03
CA GLY A 150 20.99 5.17 6.40
C GLY A 150 20.15 4.35 7.38
N SER A 151 20.49 4.39 8.67
CA SER A 151 19.80 3.68 9.77
C SER A 151 18.32 4.09 10.01
N GLY A 152 17.74 4.93 9.15
CA GLY A 152 16.37 5.44 9.25
C GLY A 152 15.29 4.50 8.70
N ILE A 153 15.65 3.38 8.06
CA ILE A 153 14.68 2.44 7.45
C ILE A 153 14.04 1.50 8.49
N PHE A 154 14.64 1.37 9.69
CA PHE A 154 14.18 0.46 10.76
C PHE A 154 13.56 1.15 11.98
N LYS A 155 13.25 2.45 11.92
CA LYS A 155 12.54 3.14 13.00
C LYS A 155 11.02 2.97 12.88
#